data_AF-A9GP79-F1
#
_entry.id   AF-A9GP79-F1
#
_cell.length_a   1.000
_cell.length_b   1.000
_cell.length_c   1.000
_cell.angle_alpha   90.00
_cell.angle_beta   90.00
_cell.angle_gamma   90.00
#
_symmetry.space_group_name_H-M   'P 1'
#
loop_
_entity.id
_entity.type
_entity.pdbx_description
1 polymer ?
#
loop_
_entity_poly.entity_id
_entity_poly.type
_entity_poly.pdbx_seq_one_letter_code
_entity_poly.pdbx_strand_id
1 'polypeptide(L)'
;MRPLAPDARCAPSRPGRGPWYARRPVTTPSDPPAALREPPPPARRAGKAGSGELVFTRVAGRTVLEKALARSPLKLLAPKNHGQAAWVFVASFGGGLVGGDELNLHARVGRGAAALLSTQASTKVYRSPLVSRQRLEAEVQAGGLLVAIPDPVVCFAGSRYEQDIDVALADDASLVLVDALSSGRSARGERWAFDRYASRVRVSRGGRAVLLDATRLDPAHGALPERMGRFDALATLVALGPRAASAAEALLAPRPPPERRAELVASASPLRGGGAVVRVAGTSVERVAGFLRGALAFLAGELGDDPFARKW
;
A
#
# COMPACT_ATOMS: atom_id res chain seq x y z
N MET A 1 79.92 7.67 -13.70
CA MET A 1 78.53 7.87 -13.22
C MET A 1 78.00 9.16 -13.82
N ARG A 2 77.06 9.09 -14.78
CA ARG A 2 76.38 10.26 -15.35
C ARG A 2 74.92 10.24 -14.89
N PRO A 3 74.40 11.29 -14.24
CA PRO A 3 73.00 11.38 -13.86
C PRO A 3 72.13 11.91 -15.02
N LEU A 4 70.95 11.30 -15.17
CA LEU A 4 69.86 11.70 -16.07
C LEU A 4 69.16 12.97 -15.55
N ALA A 5 68.96 13.93 -16.44
CA ALA A 5 68.22 15.17 -16.20
C ALA A 5 66.69 14.97 -16.37
N PRO A 6 65.85 15.69 -15.62
CA PRO A 6 64.39 15.47 -15.61
C PRO A 6 63.63 16.31 -16.65
N ASP A 7 62.52 15.71 -17.10
CA ASP A 7 61.64 16.15 -18.18
C ASP A 7 60.71 17.33 -17.85
N ALA A 8 60.55 18.16 -18.90
CA ALA A 8 59.42 18.94 -19.37
C ALA A 8 58.38 19.49 -18.37
N ARG A 9 58.47 20.81 -18.13
CA ARG A 9 57.35 21.66 -17.68
C ARG A 9 56.54 22.12 -18.90
N CYS A 10 55.26 21.76 -18.93
CA CYS A 10 54.27 22.27 -19.87
C CYS A 10 53.96 23.75 -19.57
N ALA A 11 54.18 24.64 -20.55
CA ALA A 11 53.74 26.03 -20.54
C ALA A 11 52.52 26.24 -21.47
N PRO A 12 51.62 27.22 -21.22
CA PRO A 12 50.31 27.27 -21.85
C PRO A 12 50.26 28.10 -23.15
N SER A 13 49.53 27.60 -24.14
CA SER A 13 49.33 28.23 -25.45
C SER A 13 48.20 29.28 -25.45
N ARG A 14 48.48 30.40 -26.12
CA ARG A 14 47.62 31.58 -26.37
C ARG A 14 46.35 31.28 -27.22
N PRO A 15 45.31 32.15 -27.15
CA PRO A 15 43.99 31.87 -27.73
C PRO A 15 43.85 32.29 -29.20
N GLY A 16 43.25 31.41 -30.00
CA GLY A 16 42.93 31.65 -31.42
C GLY A 16 41.61 32.41 -31.61
N ARG A 17 41.65 33.43 -32.47
CA ARG A 17 40.50 34.18 -32.99
C ARG A 17 39.89 33.42 -34.18
N GLY A 18 38.59 33.10 -34.12
CA GLY A 18 37.80 32.59 -35.25
C GLY A 18 36.55 33.46 -35.48
N PRO A 19 36.04 33.57 -36.72
CA PRO A 19 35.19 34.67 -37.15
C PRO A 19 33.70 34.48 -36.82
N TRP A 20 33.04 35.60 -36.60
CA TRP A 20 31.65 35.73 -36.19
C TRP A 20 30.72 35.56 -37.40
N TYR A 21 29.93 34.47 -37.42
CA TYR A 21 28.80 34.33 -38.33
C TYR A 21 27.60 35.09 -37.72
N ALA A 22 27.23 36.22 -38.32
CA ALA A 22 26.04 36.98 -37.95
C ALA A 22 24.78 36.09 -38.12
N ARG A 23 24.09 35.80 -37.01
CA ARG A 23 22.81 35.07 -37.02
C ARG A 23 21.75 35.97 -37.66
N ARG A 24 21.19 35.56 -38.80
CA ARG A 24 19.97 36.16 -39.37
C ARG A 24 18.79 35.96 -38.40
N PRO A 25 17.91 36.96 -38.23
CA PRO A 25 16.76 36.86 -37.33
C PRO A 25 15.79 35.78 -37.83
N VAL A 26 15.42 34.88 -36.92
CA VAL A 26 14.34 33.90 -37.12
C VAL A 26 13.03 34.68 -37.10
N THR A 27 12.31 34.72 -38.21
CA THR A 27 10.92 35.20 -38.23
C THR A 27 10.06 34.20 -37.48
N THR A 28 9.51 34.63 -36.34
CA THR A 28 8.47 33.91 -35.61
C THR A 28 7.27 33.65 -36.53
N PRO A 29 6.77 32.41 -36.64
CA PRO A 29 5.54 32.14 -37.37
C PRO A 29 4.39 32.98 -36.80
N SER A 30 3.64 33.65 -37.66
CA SER A 30 2.43 34.36 -37.28
C SER A 30 1.36 33.39 -36.77
N ASP A 31 0.65 33.78 -35.71
CA ASP A 31 -0.45 33.00 -35.14
C ASP A 31 -1.49 32.62 -36.22
N PRO A 32 -2.02 31.38 -36.21
CA PRO A 32 -3.07 30.99 -37.15
C PRO A 32 -4.37 31.78 -36.89
N PRO A 33 -5.17 32.03 -37.94
CA PRO A 33 -6.38 32.84 -37.85
C PRO A 33 -7.38 32.26 -36.82
N ALA A 34 -8.06 33.17 -36.11
CA ALA A 34 -8.90 32.87 -34.94
C ALA A 34 -9.97 31.77 -35.16
N ALA A 35 -10.38 31.54 -36.42
CA ALA A 35 -11.34 30.51 -36.80
C ALA A 35 -10.86 29.05 -36.58
N LEU A 36 -9.55 28.83 -36.36
CA LEU A 36 -8.98 27.50 -36.11
C LEU A 36 -8.68 27.22 -34.63
N ARG A 37 -9.02 28.12 -33.71
CA ARG A 37 -8.89 27.84 -32.27
C ARG A 37 -10.05 26.96 -31.82
N GLU A 38 -9.80 25.67 -31.66
CA GLU A 38 -10.74 24.81 -30.94
C GLU A 38 -11.02 25.40 -29.55
N PRO A 39 -12.29 25.44 -29.11
CA PRO A 39 -12.62 25.94 -27.78
C PRO A 39 -11.92 25.07 -26.73
N PRO A 40 -11.41 25.70 -25.64
CA PRO A 40 -10.73 24.95 -24.59
C PRO A 40 -11.68 23.87 -24.05
N PRO A 41 -11.18 22.64 -23.81
CA PRO A 41 -12.01 21.58 -23.29
C PRO A 41 -12.64 22.04 -21.96
N PRO A 42 -13.89 21.64 -21.68
CA PRO A 42 -14.59 22.07 -20.49
C PRO A 42 -13.74 21.77 -19.25
N ALA A 43 -13.65 22.73 -18.34
CA ALA A 43 -12.92 22.61 -17.09
C ALA A 43 -13.44 21.39 -16.31
N ARG A 44 -12.77 20.24 -16.46
CA ARG A 44 -13.02 19.06 -15.63
C ARG A 44 -12.82 19.50 -14.19
N ARG A 45 -13.86 19.40 -13.35
CA ARG A 45 -13.72 19.58 -11.90
C ARG A 45 -12.52 18.76 -11.42
N ALA A 46 -11.42 19.44 -11.10
CA ALA A 46 -10.15 18.81 -10.77
C ALA A 46 -10.28 18.22 -9.36
N GLY A 47 -10.64 16.93 -9.29
CA GLY A 47 -10.54 16.21 -8.02
C GLY A 47 -9.08 16.07 -7.60
N LYS A 48 -8.84 15.93 -6.29
CA LYS A 48 -7.50 15.88 -5.68
C LYS A 48 -6.65 14.77 -6.32
N ALA A 49 -5.37 15.06 -6.60
CA ALA A 49 -4.41 14.04 -7.02
C ALA A 49 -4.35 12.88 -5.99
N GLY A 50 -4.10 11.66 -6.47
CA GLY A 50 -4.06 10.45 -5.64
C GLY A 50 -5.39 9.99 -5.05
N SER A 51 -6.51 10.66 -5.35
CA SER A 51 -7.84 10.21 -4.90
C SER A 51 -8.41 9.08 -5.76
N GLY A 52 -9.19 8.20 -5.12
CA GLY A 52 -9.95 7.17 -5.79
C GLY A 52 -11.24 6.79 -5.07
N GLU A 53 -12.16 6.21 -5.83
CA GLU A 53 -13.46 5.79 -5.35
C GLU A 53 -13.85 4.44 -5.96
N LEU A 54 -14.29 3.52 -5.11
CA LEU A 54 -14.76 2.18 -5.46
C LEU A 54 -16.19 1.99 -4.94
N VAL A 55 -17.08 1.49 -5.78
CA VAL A 55 -18.44 1.08 -5.37
C VAL A 55 -18.68 -0.33 -5.87
N PHE A 56 -18.97 -1.23 -4.93
CA PHE A 56 -19.24 -2.65 -5.16
C PHE A 56 -20.70 -2.95 -4.85
N THR A 57 -21.44 -3.48 -5.82
CA THR A 57 -22.89 -3.68 -5.72
C THR A 57 -23.25 -5.12 -6.02
N ARG A 58 -24.17 -5.72 -5.24
CA ARG A 58 -24.65 -7.07 -5.51
C ARG A 58 -25.75 -7.05 -6.57
N VAL A 59 -25.57 -7.79 -7.65
CA VAL A 59 -26.51 -7.94 -8.77
C VAL A 59 -26.62 -9.43 -9.11
N ALA A 60 -27.85 -9.96 -9.12
CA ALA A 60 -28.15 -11.34 -9.52
C ALA A 60 -27.21 -12.40 -8.88
N GLY A 61 -26.97 -12.28 -7.58
CA GLY A 61 -26.13 -13.22 -6.82
C GLY A 61 -24.63 -12.92 -6.82
N ARG A 62 -24.13 -12.06 -7.73
CA ARG A 62 -22.71 -11.69 -7.85
C ARG A 62 -22.47 -10.25 -7.42
N THR A 63 -21.23 -9.89 -7.12
CA THR A 63 -20.82 -8.51 -6.88
C THR A 63 -20.24 -7.92 -8.15
N VAL A 64 -20.67 -6.73 -8.54
CA VAL A 64 -20.13 -5.97 -9.66
C VAL A 64 -19.40 -4.74 -9.15
N LEU A 65 -18.34 -4.34 -9.84
CA LEU A 65 -17.67 -3.07 -9.62
C LEU A 65 -18.43 -1.98 -10.39
N GLU A 66 -19.36 -1.31 -9.72
CA GLU A 66 -20.22 -0.27 -10.28
C GLU A 66 -19.42 1.00 -10.61
N LYS A 67 -18.46 1.34 -9.74
CA LYS A 67 -17.64 2.54 -9.91
C LYS A 67 -16.19 2.24 -9.56
N ALA A 68 -15.28 2.69 -10.42
CA ALA A 68 -13.85 2.68 -10.19
C ALA A 68 -13.23 3.98 -10.73
N LEU A 69 -13.13 4.98 -9.87
CA LEU A 69 -12.47 6.24 -10.18
C LEU A 69 -11.08 6.25 -9.56
N ALA A 70 -10.07 6.67 -10.34
CA ALA A 70 -8.72 6.85 -9.84
C ALA A 70 -8.10 8.09 -10.47
N ARG A 71 -7.35 8.86 -9.67
CA ARG A 71 -6.58 10.00 -10.13
C ARG A 71 -5.11 9.77 -9.84
N SER A 72 -4.26 10.05 -10.84
CA SER A 72 -2.80 9.92 -10.72
C SER A 72 -2.29 10.58 -9.42
N PRO A 73 -1.34 9.96 -8.69
CA PRO A 73 -0.65 8.72 -9.04
C PRO A 73 -1.40 7.42 -8.72
N LEU A 74 -2.61 7.47 -8.15
CA LEU A 74 -3.40 6.26 -7.87
C LEU A 74 -3.86 5.57 -9.18
N LYS A 75 -3.73 4.25 -9.22
CA LYS A 75 -4.27 3.39 -10.27
C LYS A 75 -5.03 2.23 -9.65
N LEU A 76 -6.16 1.88 -10.27
CA LEU A 76 -6.99 0.75 -9.88
C LEU A 76 -7.05 -0.24 -11.05
N LEU A 77 -6.75 -1.50 -10.78
CA LEU A 77 -6.80 -2.59 -11.74
C LEU A 77 -7.94 -3.53 -11.32
N ALA A 78 -8.96 -3.64 -12.16
CA ALA A 78 -10.14 -4.47 -11.90
C ALA A 78 -10.21 -5.58 -12.96
N PRO A 79 -9.68 -6.79 -12.68
CA PRO A 79 -9.88 -7.92 -13.57
C PRO A 79 -11.38 -8.28 -13.66
N LYS A 80 -11.73 -9.08 -14.67
CA LYS A 80 -13.07 -9.67 -14.74
C LYS A 80 -13.31 -10.50 -13.47
N ASN A 81 -14.53 -10.48 -12.95
CA ASN A 81 -14.88 -11.17 -11.71
C ASN A 81 -14.52 -12.66 -11.78
N HIS A 82 -13.89 -13.12 -10.70
CA HIS A 82 -13.69 -14.52 -10.40
C HIS A 82 -14.76 -14.92 -9.38
N GLY A 83 -15.70 -15.77 -9.78
CA GLY A 83 -16.79 -16.20 -8.90
C GLY A 83 -17.81 -15.11 -8.57
N GLN A 84 -18.12 -14.93 -7.28
CA GLN A 84 -19.22 -14.08 -6.80
C GLN A 84 -18.76 -12.73 -6.25
N ALA A 85 -17.46 -12.55 -6.00
CA ALA A 85 -16.89 -11.29 -5.51
C ALA A 85 -16.32 -10.44 -6.66
N ALA A 86 -16.18 -9.14 -6.39
CA ALA A 86 -15.46 -8.21 -7.27
C ALA A 86 -14.08 -7.92 -6.70
N TRP A 87 -13.07 -7.91 -7.57
CA TRP A 87 -11.66 -7.86 -7.18
C TRP A 87 -11.02 -6.58 -7.72
N VAL A 88 -10.31 -5.86 -6.87
CA VAL A 88 -9.56 -4.65 -7.24
C VAL A 88 -8.16 -4.70 -6.67
N PHE A 89 -7.18 -4.46 -7.53
CA PHE A 89 -5.78 -4.32 -7.18
C PHE A 89 -5.37 -2.86 -7.29
N VAL A 90 -4.97 -2.28 -6.16
CA VAL A 90 -4.46 -0.93 -6.04
C VAL A 90 -2.99 -0.90 -6.47
N ALA A 91 -2.63 0.14 -7.22
CA ALA A 91 -1.26 0.43 -7.64
C ALA A 91 -1.00 1.93 -7.60
N SER A 92 0.27 2.32 -7.60
CA SER A 92 0.70 3.69 -7.85
C SER A 92 1.55 3.79 -9.10
N PHE A 93 1.36 4.86 -9.88
CA PHE A 93 2.31 5.22 -10.93
C PHE A 93 3.66 5.60 -10.28
N GLY A 94 4.76 5.16 -10.88
CA GLY A 94 6.12 5.36 -10.35
C GLY A 94 6.68 4.18 -9.54
N GLY A 95 5.87 3.13 -9.29
CA GLY A 95 6.34 1.89 -8.65
C GLY A 95 6.64 2.02 -7.16
N GLY A 96 6.13 3.07 -6.52
CA GLY A 96 6.26 3.36 -5.09
C GLY A 96 5.75 4.78 -4.81
N LEU A 97 5.90 5.23 -3.56
CA LEU A 97 5.57 6.57 -3.12
C LEU A 97 6.85 7.38 -2.94
N VAL A 98 6.85 8.61 -3.47
CA VAL A 98 7.86 9.61 -3.18
C VAL A 98 7.33 10.59 -2.13
N GLY A 99 8.24 11.28 -1.43
CA GLY A 99 7.82 12.16 -0.34
C GLY A 99 6.85 13.25 -0.79
N GLY A 100 5.76 13.40 -0.03
CA GLY A 100 4.66 14.30 -0.36
C GLY A 100 3.51 13.63 -1.13
N ASP A 101 3.67 12.39 -1.62
CA ASP A 101 2.56 11.66 -2.22
C ASP A 101 1.47 11.38 -1.18
N GLU A 102 0.20 11.56 -1.59
CA GLU A 102 -0.96 11.22 -0.78
C GLU A 102 -1.95 10.40 -1.61
N LEU A 103 -2.18 9.15 -1.24
CA LEU A 103 -3.22 8.31 -1.84
C LEU A 103 -4.44 8.22 -0.92
N ASN A 104 -5.62 8.55 -1.43
CA ASN A 104 -6.86 8.57 -0.66
C ASN A 104 -7.91 7.74 -1.38
N LEU A 105 -8.22 6.56 -0.87
CA LEU A 105 -9.16 5.62 -1.48
C LEU A 105 -10.41 5.47 -0.62
N HIS A 106 -11.56 5.67 -1.23
CA HIS A 106 -12.87 5.47 -0.61
C HIS A 106 -13.52 4.24 -1.23
N ALA A 107 -13.89 3.23 -0.44
CA ALA A 107 -14.49 2.00 -0.91
C ALA A 107 -15.84 1.74 -0.26
N ARG A 108 -16.91 1.59 -1.05
CA ARG A 108 -18.23 1.22 -0.57
C ARG A 108 -18.58 -0.19 -1.02
N VAL A 109 -18.85 -1.07 -0.06
CA VAL A 109 -19.33 -2.43 -0.29
C VAL A 109 -20.82 -2.45 0.05
N GLY A 110 -21.65 -2.59 -0.99
CA GLY A 110 -23.10 -2.58 -0.88
C GLY A 110 -23.67 -3.80 -0.15
N ARG A 111 -24.98 -3.78 0.12
CA ARG A 111 -25.67 -4.86 0.85
C ARG A 111 -25.39 -6.23 0.23
N GLY A 112 -24.94 -7.17 1.05
CA GLY A 112 -24.61 -8.55 0.63
C GLY A 112 -23.45 -8.68 -0.36
N ALA A 113 -22.83 -7.59 -0.80
CA ALA A 113 -21.72 -7.62 -1.74
C ALA A 113 -20.45 -8.21 -1.09
N ALA A 114 -19.55 -8.74 -1.91
CA ALA A 114 -18.24 -9.23 -1.49
C ALA A 114 -17.17 -8.58 -2.36
N ALA A 115 -16.22 -7.90 -1.72
CA ALA A 115 -15.14 -7.21 -2.41
C ALA A 115 -13.78 -7.67 -1.90
N LEU A 116 -12.86 -7.96 -2.82
CA LEU A 116 -11.44 -8.07 -2.53
C LEU A 116 -10.75 -6.77 -2.94
N LEU A 117 -10.07 -6.14 -1.98
CA LEU A 117 -9.15 -5.04 -2.19
C LEU A 117 -7.74 -5.51 -1.82
N SER A 118 -6.85 -5.52 -2.79
CA SER A 118 -5.44 -5.86 -2.56
C SER A 118 -4.55 -4.92 -3.36
N THR A 119 -3.24 -5.12 -3.35
CA THR A 119 -2.28 -4.38 -4.17
C THR A 119 -1.68 -5.28 -5.24
N GLN A 120 -1.21 -4.66 -6.33
CA GLN A 120 -0.49 -5.37 -7.39
C GLN A 120 0.88 -5.87 -6.92
N ALA A 121 1.52 -5.11 -6.05
CA ALA A 121 2.80 -5.41 -5.43
C ALA A 121 2.95 -4.61 -4.12
N SER A 122 3.96 -4.94 -3.32
CA SER A 122 4.33 -4.18 -2.13
C SER A 122 4.49 -2.68 -2.40
N THR A 123 3.87 -1.87 -1.54
CA THR A 123 4.03 -0.42 -1.58
C THR A 123 5.42 -0.03 -1.11
N LYS A 124 6.29 0.33 -2.05
CA LYS A 124 7.61 0.88 -1.76
C LYS A 124 7.49 2.34 -1.36
N VAL A 125 8.18 2.76 -0.30
CA VAL A 125 8.25 4.18 0.10
C VAL A 125 9.70 4.62 -0.03
N TYR A 126 9.95 5.56 -0.93
CA TYR A 126 11.30 6.05 -1.21
C TYR A 126 11.78 7.06 -0.16
N ARG A 127 13.12 7.18 -0.03
CA ARG A 127 13.77 8.14 0.86
C ARG A 127 13.29 9.56 0.56
N SER A 128 12.88 10.30 1.60
CA SER A 128 12.54 11.71 1.51
C SER A 128 12.43 12.35 2.90
N PRO A 129 12.77 13.65 3.06
CA PRO A 129 12.43 14.38 4.27
C PRO A 129 10.92 14.62 4.43
N LEU A 130 10.14 14.53 3.34
CA LEU A 130 8.69 14.68 3.36
C LEU A 130 8.00 13.33 3.64
N VAL A 131 6.90 13.39 4.38
CA VAL A 131 6.05 12.23 4.67
C VAL A 131 5.22 11.86 3.44
N SER A 132 5.17 10.58 3.08
CA SER A 132 4.18 10.03 2.14
C SER A 132 3.00 9.44 2.91
N ARG A 133 1.78 9.56 2.38
CA ARG A 133 0.56 9.13 3.08
C ARG A 133 -0.33 8.22 2.25
N GLN A 134 -0.96 7.26 2.92
CA GLN A 134 -2.08 6.51 2.36
C GLN A 134 -3.27 6.54 3.31
N ARG A 135 -4.47 6.66 2.75
CA ARG A 135 -5.72 6.61 3.48
C ARG A 135 -6.70 5.69 2.77
N LEU A 136 -7.24 4.72 3.50
CA LEU A 136 -8.36 3.89 3.07
C LEU A 136 -9.56 4.19 3.96
N GLU A 137 -10.62 4.72 3.39
CA GLU A 137 -11.93 4.81 4.03
C GLU A 137 -12.84 3.77 3.41
N ALA A 138 -13.44 2.90 4.22
CA ALA A 138 -14.34 1.87 3.73
C ALA A 138 -15.66 1.82 4.49
N GLU A 139 -16.76 1.68 3.75
CA GLU A 139 -18.11 1.48 4.26
C GLU A 139 -18.61 0.12 3.79
N VAL A 140 -18.99 -0.76 4.71
CA VAL A 140 -19.54 -2.08 4.39
C VAL A 140 -20.97 -2.17 4.90
N GLN A 141 -21.91 -2.22 3.97
CA GLN A 141 -23.34 -2.29 4.26
C GLN A 141 -23.76 -3.69 4.73
N ALA A 142 -25.03 -3.80 5.14
CA ALA A 142 -25.58 -5.00 5.76
C ALA A 142 -25.31 -6.29 4.97
N GLY A 143 -24.83 -7.33 5.65
CA GLY A 143 -24.41 -8.61 5.07
C GLY A 143 -23.24 -8.54 4.06
N GLY A 144 -22.63 -7.37 3.87
CA GLY A 144 -21.48 -7.18 2.99
C GLY A 144 -20.20 -7.78 3.57
N LEU A 145 -19.22 -8.08 2.71
CA LEU A 145 -17.87 -8.51 3.08
C LEU A 145 -16.83 -7.65 2.37
N LEU A 146 -15.97 -7.00 3.14
CA LEU A 146 -14.72 -6.44 2.64
C LEU A 146 -13.55 -7.34 3.03
N VAL A 147 -12.78 -7.78 2.04
CA VAL A 147 -11.47 -8.40 2.23
C VAL A 147 -10.41 -7.41 1.76
N ALA A 148 -9.71 -6.78 2.70
CA ALA A 148 -8.64 -5.82 2.43
C ALA A 148 -7.29 -6.45 2.81
N ILE A 149 -6.58 -7.02 1.84
CA ILE A 149 -5.32 -7.76 2.07
C ILE A 149 -4.19 -7.24 1.16
N PRO A 150 -3.76 -5.99 1.34
CA PRO A 150 -2.62 -5.45 0.61
C PRO A 150 -1.33 -6.24 0.89
N ASP A 151 -0.39 -6.12 -0.04
CA ASP A 151 0.97 -6.56 0.17
C ASP A 151 1.68 -5.67 1.21
N PRO A 152 2.72 -6.16 1.91
CA PRO A 152 3.39 -5.37 2.94
C PRO A 152 3.95 -4.05 2.40
N VAL A 153 3.87 -3.00 3.20
CA VAL A 153 4.60 -1.75 2.96
C VAL A 153 6.10 -2.03 3.11
N VAL A 154 6.91 -1.39 2.25
CA VAL A 154 8.37 -1.51 2.23
C VAL A 154 8.96 -0.11 2.32
N CYS A 155 9.21 0.34 3.54
CA CYS A 155 9.87 1.62 3.81
C CYS A 155 11.39 1.51 3.59
N PHE A 156 11.94 2.30 2.67
CA PHE A 156 13.38 2.30 2.40
C PHE A 156 14.15 3.12 3.44
N ALA A 157 15.48 2.99 3.45
CA ALA A 157 16.29 3.79 4.36
C ALA A 157 16.02 5.30 4.21
N GLY A 158 15.77 6.00 5.33
CA GLY A 158 15.44 7.43 5.34
C GLY A 158 14.07 7.81 4.76
N SER A 159 13.15 6.86 4.57
CA SER A 159 11.76 7.19 4.17
C SER A 159 10.89 7.57 5.37
N ARG A 160 9.81 8.31 5.12
CA ARG A 160 8.80 8.67 6.13
C ARG A 160 7.40 8.35 5.61
N TYR A 161 6.68 7.50 6.32
CA TYR A 161 5.37 6.99 5.90
C TYR A 161 4.34 7.04 7.02
N GLU A 162 3.10 7.40 6.66
CA GLU A 162 1.94 7.34 7.53
C GLU A 162 0.74 6.73 6.79
N GLN A 163 -0.04 5.90 7.47
CA GLN A 163 -1.31 5.42 6.95
C GLN A 163 -2.45 5.46 7.97
N ASP A 164 -3.66 5.64 7.45
CA ASP A 164 -4.91 5.50 8.18
C ASP A 164 -5.86 4.58 7.40
N ILE A 165 -6.37 3.54 8.07
CA ILE A 165 -7.39 2.64 7.56
C ILE A 165 -8.61 2.76 8.47
N ASP A 166 -9.68 3.33 7.92
CA ASP A 166 -10.94 3.61 8.61
C ASP A 166 -12.05 2.78 7.99
N VAL A 167 -12.59 1.81 8.74
CA VAL A 167 -13.65 0.91 8.25
C VAL A 167 -14.91 1.07 9.11
N ALA A 168 -16.03 1.41 8.47
CA ALA A 168 -17.35 1.44 9.06
C ALA A 168 -18.18 0.25 8.57
N LEU A 169 -18.60 -0.60 9.51
CA LEU A 169 -19.39 -1.80 9.25
C LEU A 169 -20.83 -1.61 9.73
N ALA A 170 -21.79 -2.07 8.94
CA ALA A 170 -23.13 -2.37 9.44
C ALA A 170 -23.08 -3.50 10.49
N ASP A 171 -24.14 -3.69 11.28
CA ASP A 171 -24.16 -4.62 12.41
C ASP A 171 -23.85 -6.08 12.02
N ASP A 172 -24.29 -6.50 10.84
CA ASP A 172 -24.10 -7.85 10.27
C ASP A 172 -23.10 -7.88 9.10
N ALA A 173 -22.37 -6.77 8.87
CA ALA A 173 -21.29 -6.74 7.88
C ALA A 173 -20.03 -7.47 8.38
N SER A 174 -19.19 -7.88 7.44
CA SER A 174 -17.96 -8.64 7.70
C SER A 174 -16.72 -7.96 7.11
N LEU A 175 -15.59 -8.14 7.79
CA LEU A 175 -14.29 -7.60 7.43
C LEU A 175 -13.21 -8.66 7.63
N VAL A 176 -12.36 -8.78 6.63
CA VAL A 176 -11.03 -9.36 6.76
C VAL A 176 -10.03 -8.29 6.35
N LEU A 177 -9.11 -7.92 7.24
CA LEU A 177 -8.12 -6.87 6.99
C LEU A 177 -6.74 -7.34 7.38
N VAL A 178 -5.76 -7.14 6.51
CA VAL A 178 -4.33 -7.29 6.82
C VAL A 178 -3.64 -5.95 6.65
N ASP A 179 -2.99 -5.48 7.71
CA ASP A 179 -2.02 -4.38 7.66
C ASP A 179 -0.62 -4.97 7.91
N ALA A 180 0.31 -4.82 6.96
CA ALA A 180 1.61 -5.45 7.02
C ALA A 180 2.76 -4.51 6.63
N LEU A 181 3.90 -4.69 7.28
CA LEU A 181 5.13 -3.95 7.07
C LEU A 181 6.31 -4.92 7.00
N SER A 182 7.20 -4.70 6.04
CA SER A 182 8.52 -5.36 6.01
C SER A 182 9.61 -4.43 6.51
N SER A 183 10.78 -4.99 6.85
CA SER A 183 11.93 -4.26 7.37
C SER A 183 12.59 -3.31 6.36
N GLY A 184 12.11 -3.24 5.11
CA GLY A 184 12.74 -2.47 4.04
C GLY A 184 13.51 -3.36 3.06
N ARG A 185 14.57 -2.84 2.46
CA ARG A 185 15.41 -3.59 1.51
C ARG A 185 16.46 -4.42 2.24
N SER A 186 16.04 -5.41 3.01
CA SER A 186 16.94 -6.25 3.84
C SER A 186 18.05 -6.92 3.02
N ALA A 187 17.74 -7.39 1.80
CA ALA A 187 18.73 -7.94 0.86
C ALA A 187 19.79 -6.92 0.38
N ARG A 188 19.60 -5.62 0.63
CA ARG A 188 20.56 -4.53 0.40
C ARG A 188 21.16 -4.00 1.71
N GLY A 189 20.94 -4.68 2.83
CA GLY A 189 21.40 -4.25 4.16
C GLY A 189 20.54 -3.17 4.80
N GLU A 190 19.44 -2.75 4.18
CA GLU A 190 18.53 -1.74 4.73
C GLU A 190 17.45 -2.41 5.56
N ARG A 191 17.70 -2.56 6.85
CA ARG A 191 16.81 -3.22 7.79
C ARG A 191 16.36 -2.25 8.87
N TRP A 192 15.05 -1.98 8.94
CA TRP A 192 14.44 -1.03 9.87
C TRP A 192 15.10 0.35 9.85
N ALA A 193 15.55 0.77 8.67
CA ALA A 193 16.38 1.96 8.45
C ALA A 193 15.58 3.21 8.00
N PHE A 194 14.26 3.14 8.03
CA PHE A 194 13.39 4.29 7.73
C PHE A 194 13.36 5.28 8.90
N ASP A 195 13.04 6.53 8.61
CA ASP A 195 12.98 7.59 9.63
C ASP A 195 11.63 7.58 10.38
N ARG A 196 10.56 7.13 9.72
CA ARG A 196 9.23 7.06 10.33
C ARG A 196 8.31 6.07 9.63
N TYR A 197 7.63 5.25 10.43
CA TYR A 197 6.45 4.49 10.04
C TYR A 197 5.35 4.70 11.08
N ALA A 198 4.17 5.07 10.65
CA ALA A 198 2.98 5.07 11.50
C ALA A 198 1.79 4.46 10.74
N SER A 199 1.09 3.54 11.39
CA SER A 199 -0.16 2.97 10.91
C SER A 199 -1.24 3.08 11.97
N ARG A 200 -2.46 3.43 11.55
CA ARG A 200 -3.65 3.42 12.39
C ARG A 200 -4.76 2.68 11.67
N VAL A 201 -5.31 1.66 12.33
CA VAL A 201 -6.49 0.93 11.89
C VAL A 201 -7.62 1.20 12.87
N ARG A 202 -8.72 1.78 12.38
CA ARG A 202 -9.94 2.02 13.14
C ARG A 202 -11.08 1.26 12.48
N VAL A 203 -11.76 0.44 13.28
CA VAL A 203 -12.96 -0.28 12.82
C VAL A 203 -14.11 0.08 13.75
N SER A 204 -15.23 0.51 13.16
CA SER A 204 -16.50 0.67 13.84
C SER A 204 -17.54 -0.30 13.30
N ARG A 205 -18.45 -0.78 14.15
CA ARG A 205 -19.59 -1.61 13.78
C ARG A 205 -20.85 -1.02 14.40
N GLY A 206 -21.88 -0.76 13.59
CA GLY A 206 -23.12 -0.13 14.05
C GLY A 206 -22.88 1.24 14.71
N GLY A 207 -21.90 2.00 14.20
CA GLY A 207 -21.49 3.29 14.77
C GLY A 207 -20.66 3.21 16.07
N ARG A 208 -20.37 2.03 16.59
CA ARG A 208 -19.55 1.83 17.80
C ARG A 208 -18.13 1.39 17.43
N ALA A 209 -17.12 2.00 18.04
CA ALA A 209 -15.73 1.57 17.84
C ALA A 209 -15.50 0.16 18.42
N VAL A 210 -14.96 -0.75 17.60
CA VAL A 210 -14.66 -2.14 17.99
C VAL A 210 -13.17 -2.48 17.94
N LEU A 211 -12.38 -1.72 17.17
CA LEU A 211 -10.93 -1.85 17.11
C LEU A 211 -10.27 -0.48 16.89
N LEU A 212 -9.21 -0.23 17.65
CA LEU A 212 -8.17 0.75 17.35
C LEU A 212 -6.82 0.05 17.49
N ASP A 213 -6.14 -0.17 16.37
CA ASP A 213 -4.72 -0.52 16.36
C ASP A 213 -3.92 0.70 15.91
N ALA A 214 -2.86 1.03 16.66
CA ALA A 214 -1.99 2.14 16.34
C ALA A 214 -0.54 1.71 16.55
N THR A 215 0.22 1.64 15.47
CA THR A 215 1.62 1.25 15.48
C THR A 215 2.47 2.42 15.02
N ARG A 216 3.44 2.84 15.83
CA ARG A 216 4.44 3.84 15.45
C ARG A 216 5.84 3.28 15.68
N LEU A 217 6.62 3.24 14.60
CA LEU A 217 8.04 2.89 14.60
C LEU A 217 8.83 4.13 14.20
N ASP A 218 9.64 4.60 15.13
CA ASP A 218 10.40 5.83 15.04
C ASP A 218 11.76 5.59 15.72
N PRO A 219 12.90 5.79 15.02
CA PRO A 219 14.24 5.63 15.60
C PRO A 219 14.51 6.55 16.78
N ALA A 220 13.77 7.67 16.92
CA ALA A 220 13.86 8.55 18.08
C ALA A 220 13.43 7.87 19.39
N HIS A 221 12.65 6.78 19.31
CA HIS A 221 12.23 5.97 20.48
C HIS A 221 13.20 4.81 20.77
N GLY A 222 14.44 4.87 20.25
CA GLY A 222 15.42 3.80 20.32
C GLY A 222 15.55 3.04 19.00
N ALA A 223 16.75 2.49 18.79
CA ALA A 223 17.15 1.89 17.54
C ALA A 223 16.22 0.70 17.16
N LEU A 224 15.66 0.79 15.95
CA LEU A 224 14.64 -0.14 15.48
C LEU A 224 15.16 -1.56 15.25
N PRO A 225 16.36 -1.80 14.67
CA PRO A 225 16.88 -3.16 14.49
C PRO A 225 16.93 -3.99 15.78
N GLU A 226 17.31 -3.36 16.90
CA GLU A 226 17.41 -3.95 18.23
C GLU A 226 16.03 -4.25 18.80
N ARG A 227 15.09 -3.31 18.67
CA ARG A 227 13.70 -3.47 19.12
C ARG A 227 12.95 -4.55 18.35
N MET A 228 13.21 -4.67 17.05
CA MET A 228 12.57 -5.67 16.19
C MET A 228 13.29 -7.03 16.25
N GLY A 229 14.51 -7.08 16.79
CA GLY A 229 15.28 -8.31 16.95
C GLY A 229 15.48 -9.01 15.61
N ARG A 230 15.09 -10.28 15.52
CA ARG A 230 15.24 -11.13 14.31
C ARG A 230 14.13 -10.97 13.27
N PHE A 231 13.07 -10.21 13.55
CA PHE A 231 11.89 -10.19 12.71
C PHE A 231 12.00 -9.15 11.59
N ASP A 232 11.72 -9.56 10.36
CA ASP A 232 11.79 -8.74 9.16
C ASP A 232 10.42 -8.40 8.57
N ALA A 233 9.35 -8.96 9.15
CA ALA A 233 7.98 -8.65 8.77
C ALA A 233 7.07 -8.63 9.98
N LEU A 234 6.16 -7.66 10.00
CA LEU A 234 5.09 -7.52 10.97
C LEU A 234 3.75 -7.49 10.22
N ALA A 235 2.71 -8.09 10.80
CA ALA A 235 1.36 -7.98 10.29
C ALA A 235 0.33 -7.93 11.42
N THR A 236 -0.71 -7.12 11.24
CA THR A 236 -1.96 -7.17 12.00
C THR A 236 -3.03 -7.76 11.07
N LEU A 237 -3.64 -8.87 11.47
CA LEU A 237 -4.80 -9.47 10.82
C LEU A 237 -6.04 -9.22 11.68
N VAL A 238 -7.13 -8.81 11.03
CA VAL A 238 -8.45 -8.63 11.65
C VAL A 238 -9.44 -9.53 10.91
N ALA A 239 -10.20 -10.33 11.64
CA ALA A 239 -11.33 -11.11 11.14
C ALA A 239 -12.57 -10.78 11.98
N LEU A 240 -13.59 -10.19 11.35
CA LEU A 240 -14.73 -9.62 12.05
C LEU A 240 -16.03 -9.88 11.27
N GLY A 241 -17.11 -10.20 11.98
CA GLY A 241 -18.46 -10.36 11.42
C GLY A 241 -18.79 -11.78 10.94
N PRO A 242 -20.06 -12.04 10.58
CA PRO A 242 -20.60 -13.38 10.36
C PRO A 242 -19.83 -14.22 9.32
N ARG A 243 -19.41 -13.61 8.20
CA ARG A 243 -18.70 -14.31 7.11
C ARG A 243 -17.24 -14.60 7.42
N ALA A 244 -16.71 -14.05 8.52
CA ALA A 244 -15.36 -14.32 9.02
C ALA A 244 -15.35 -15.02 10.39
N ALA A 245 -16.52 -15.43 10.89
CA ALA A 245 -16.67 -15.96 12.25
C ALA A 245 -15.88 -17.26 12.46
N SER A 246 -15.96 -18.22 11.54
CA SER A 246 -15.22 -19.48 11.63
C SER A 246 -13.70 -19.26 11.65
N ALA A 247 -13.21 -18.31 10.86
CA ALA A 247 -11.80 -17.93 10.85
C ALA A 247 -11.39 -17.24 12.15
N ALA A 248 -12.23 -16.36 12.69
CA ALA A 248 -11.98 -15.71 13.98
C ALA A 248 -11.88 -16.74 15.11
N GLU A 249 -12.78 -17.71 15.17
CA GLU A 249 -12.72 -18.81 16.15
C GLU A 249 -11.45 -19.64 15.99
N ALA A 250 -11.09 -20.02 14.76
CA ALA A 250 -9.87 -20.77 14.49
C ALA A 250 -8.60 -19.98 14.89
N LEU A 251 -8.58 -18.66 14.70
CA LEU A 251 -7.48 -17.79 15.11
C LEU A 251 -7.36 -17.65 16.63
N LEU A 252 -8.48 -17.72 17.35
CA LEU A 252 -8.55 -17.65 18.82
C LEU A 252 -8.30 -18.99 19.51
N ALA A 253 -8.32 -20.10 18.76
CA ALA A 253 -8.05 -21.42 19.31
C ALA A 253 -6.68 -21.44 20.02
N PRO A 254 -6.56 -22.14 21.18
CA PRO A 254 -5.30 -22.25 21.90
C PRO A 254 -4.16 -22.76 21.01
N ARG A 255 -3.01 -22.10 21.08
CA ARG A 255 -1.79 -22.49 20.37
C ARG A 255 -0.66 -22.71 21.38
N PRO A 256 0.27 -23.64 21.11
CA PRO A 256 1.44 -23.78 21.95
C PRO A 256 2.22 -22.45 22.01
N PRO A 257 2.88 -22.16 23.14
CA PRO A 257 3.74 -20.98 23.24
C PRO A 257 4.84 -21.04 22.17
N PRO A 258 5.29 -19.88 21.65
CA PRO A 258 6.35 -19.86 20.66
C PRO A 258 7.65 -20.42 21.26
N GLU A 259 8.33 -21.27 20.50
CA GLU A 259 9.63 -21.80 20.87
C GLU A 259 10.71 -20.70 20.92
N ARG A 260 11.80 -20.96 21.64
CA ARG A 260 12.95 -20.06 21.66
C ARG A 260 13.48 -19.88 20.23
N ARG A 261 13.66 -18.62 19.81
CA ARG A 261 14.09 -18.25 18.45
C ARG A 261 13.13 -18.69 17.32
N ALA A 262 11.86 -18.98 17.62
CA ALA A 262 10.85 -19.26 16.61
C ALA A 262 10.89 -18.26 15.43
N GLU A 263 10.81 -18.77 14.21
CA GLU A 263 10.86 -17.95 13.00
C GLU A 263 9.60 -17.11 12.77
N LEU A 264 8.52 -17.48 13.45
CA LEU A 264 7.24 -16.80 13.45
C LEU A 264 6.70 -16.77 14.88
N VAL A 265 6.17 -15.63 15.30
CA VAL A 265 5.38 -15.49 16.53
C VAL A 265 4.08 -14.83 16.16
N ALA A 266 2.96 -15.37 16.65
CA ALA A 266 1.66 -14.77 16.46
C ALA A 266 0.88 -14.79 17.78
N SER A 267 0.14 -13.72 18.05
CA SER A 267 -0.75 -13.61 19.21
C SER A 267 -2.13 -13.16 18.75
N ALA A 268 -3.18 -13.81 19.24
CA ALA A 268 -4.56 -13.52 18.89
C ALA A 268 -5.31 -12.99 20.12
N SER A 269 -6.26 -12.10 19.90
CA SER A 269 -7.13 -11.56 20.95
C SER A 269 -8.55 -11.36 20.42
N PRO A 270 -9.57 -11.66 21.23
CA PRO A 270 -10.96 -11.50 20.80
C PRO A 270 -11.32 -10.01 20.68
N LEU A 271 -12.21 -9.69 19.74
CA LEU A 271 -12.78 -8.36 19.56
C LEU A 271 -14.19 -8.28 20.15
N ARG A 272 -14.58 -7.08 20.58
CA ARG A 272 -15.94 -6.81 21.06
C ARG A 272 -16.95 -7.06 19.94
N GLY A 273 -18.00 -7.83 20.23
CA GLY A 273 -19.04 -8.17 19.25
C GLY A 273 -18.76 -9.41 18.40
N GLY A 274 -17.71 -10.18 18.72
CA GLY A 274 -17.32 -11.39 18.00
C GLY A 274 -16.36 -11.08 16.86
N GLY A 275 -15.24 -11.82 16.79
CA GLY A 275 -14.13 -11.57 15.88
C GLY A 275 -12.77 -11.69 16.58
N ALA A 276 -11.70 -11.60 15.80
CA ALA A 276 -10.33 -11.73 16.28
C ALA A 276 -9.42 -10.66 15.67
N VAL A 277 -8.48 -10.17 16.47
CA VAL A 277 -7.29 -9.45 16.00
C VAL A 277 -6.06 -10.29 16.30
N VAL A 278 -5.16 -10.40 15.32
CA VAL A 278 -3.94 -11.21 15.42
C VAL A 278 -2.75 -10.35 15.04
N ARG A 279 -1.75 -10.28 15.92
CA ARG A 279 -0.45 -9.69 15.61
C ARG A 279 0.53 -10.81 15.28
N VAL A 280 1.28 -10.62 14.20
CA VAL A 280 2.24 -11.59 13.67
C VAL A 280 3.58 -10.90 13.47
N ALA A 281 4.66 -11.56 13.87
CA ALA A 281 6.03 -11.18 13.58
C ALA A 281 6.75 -12.39 12.97
N GLY A 282 7.43 -12.20 11.84
CA GLY A 282 8.16 -13.25 11.15
C GLY A 282 9.57 -12.81 10.78
N THR A 283 10.48 -13.78 10.74
CA THR A 283 11.89 -13.61 10.30
C THR A 283 12.01 -13.33 8.81
N SER A 284 10.93 -13.52 8.04
CA SER A 284 10.86 -13.19 6.63
C SER A 284 9.41 -12.84 6.23
N VAL A 285 9.25 -12.15 5.11
CA VAL A 285 7.93 -11.84 4.55
C VAL A 285 7.19 -13.12 4.16
N GLU A 286 7.92 -14.10 3.63
CA GLU A 286 7.41 -15.40 3.22
C GLU A 286 6.83 -16.19 4.41
N ARG A 287 7.47 -16.13 5.58
CA ARG A 287 6.94 -16.76 6.80
C ARG A 287 5.63 -16.13 7.24
N VAL A 288 5.54 -14.80 7.23
CA VAL A 288 4.28 -14.10 7.55
C VAL A 288 3.21 -14.39 6.49
N ALA A 289 3.58 -14.39 5.21
CA ALA A 289 2.66 -14.69 4.11
C ALA A 289 2.12 -16.12 4.19
N GLY A 290 2.95 -17.10 4.52
CA GLY A 290 2.53 -18.49 4.72
C GLY A 290 1.53 -18.63 5.87
N PHE A 291 1.77 -17.93 6.99
CA PHE A 291 0.81 -17.87 8.10
C PHE A 291 -0.53 -17.27 7.65
N LEU A 292 -0.50 -16.13 6.96
CA LEU A 292 -1.71 -15.44 6.48
C LEU A 292 -2.50 -16.29 5.48
N ARG A 293 -1.84 -16.98 4.54
CA ARG A 293 -2.49 -17.92 3.60
C ARG A 293 -3.25 -19.02 4.34
N GLY A 294 -2.62 -19.65 5.33
CA GLY A 294 -3.27 -20.69 6.13
C GLY A 294 -4.47 -20.14 6.91
N ALA A 295 -4.30 -18.99 7.57
CA ALA A 295 -5.37 -18.34 8.33
C ALA A 295 -6.55 -17.86 7.47
N LEU A 296 -6.29 -17.55 6.20
CA LEU A 296 -7.26 -16.95 5.29
C LEU A 296 -7.71 -17.90 4.15
N ALA A 297 -7.41 -19.20 4.24
CA ALA A 297 -7.77 -20.19 3.23
C ALA A 297 -9.29 -20.26 2.96
N PHE A 298 -10.11 -19.95 3.97
CA PHE A 298 -11.57 -19.92 3.84
C PHE A 298 -12.07 -18.87 2.83
N LEU A 299 -11.27 -17.83 2.55
CA LEU A 299 -11.64 -16.77 1.62
C LEU A 299 -11.89 -17.27 0.20
N ALA A 300 -11.31 -18.39 -0.21
CA ALA A 300 -11.56 -18.98 -1.52
C ALA A 300 -13.06 -19.28 -1.73
N GLY A 301 -13.75 -19.76 -0.70
CA GLY A 301 -15.20 -19.99 -0.74
C GLY A 301 -16.00 -18.69 -0.77
N GLU A 302 -15.59 -17.70 0.03
CA GLU A 302 -16.27 -16.41 0.15
C GLU A 302 -16.11 -15.50 -1.09
N LEU A 303 -14.98 -15.61 -1.77
CA LEU A 303 -14.63 -14.81 -2.96
C LEU A 303 -14.93 -15.54 -4.27
N GLY A 304 -14.97 -16.88 -4.24
CA GLY A 304 -15.15 -17.75 -5.39
C GLY A 304 -13.88 -18.05 -6.18
N ASP A 305 -12.71 -17.65 -5.67
CA ASP A 305 -11.37 -17.99 -6.15
C ASP A 305 -10.35 -17.71 -5.03
N ASP A 306 -9.18 -18.35 -5.06
CA ASP A 306 -8.14 -18.16 -4.05
C ASP A 306 -7.43 -16.80 -4.25
N PRO A 307 -7.56 -15.84 -3.32
CA PRO A 307 -6.94 -14.52 -3.47
C PRO A 307 -5.41 -14.56 -3.43
N PHE A 308 -4.82 -15.70 -3.05
CA PHE A 308 -3.39 -15.89 -2.96
C PHE A 308 -2.81 -16.76 -4.09
N ALA A 309 -3.63 -17.37 -4.96
CA ALA A 309 -3.15 -18.31 -5.98
C ALA A 309 -2.13 -17.72 -6.97
N ARG A 310 -2.17 -16.40 -7.19
CA ARG A 310 -1.24 -15.66 -8.06
C ARG A 310 -0.33 -14.69 -7.31
N LYS A 311 -0.36 -14.75 -5.97
CA LYS A 311 0.62 -14.10 -5.10
C LYS A 311 1.64 -15.15 -4.68
N TRP A 312 2.81 -14.70 -4.21
CA TRP A 312 3.94 -15.48 -3.64
C TRP A 312 3.79 -16.99 -3.51
#